data_AF-A0A959NL64-F1
#
_entry.id   AF-A0A959NL64-F1
#
_cell.length_a   1.000
_cell.length_b   1.000
_cell.length_c   1.000
_cell.angle_alpha   90.00
_cell.angle_beta   90.00
_cell.angle_gamma   90.00
#
_symmetry.space_group_name_H-M   'P 1'
#
loop_
_entity.id
_entity.type
_entity.pdbx_description
1 polymer ?
#
loop_
_entity_poly.entity_id
_entity_poly.type
_entity_poly.pdbx_seq_one_letter_code
_entity_poly.pdbx_strand_id
1 'polypeptide(L)'
;MKERPILISAIALTIVVELILMILVYNKVGVERLLSQIGRLIFQMILIFWILSSKSNIGLFLLASYHIVSGLFGMYSKSSAELLGQILIGFHLIIGVVIYFHDWIENKIGIKNVG
;
A
#
# COMPACT_ATOMS: atom_id res chain seq x y z
N MET A 1 -16.13 6.90 7.52
CA MET A 1 -14.81 7.42 7.11
C MET A 1 -14.86 8.53 6.05
N LYS A 2 -16.01 9.19 5.80
CA LYS A 2 -16.04 10.41 4.99
C LYS A 2 -15.11 11.52 5.53
N GLU A 3 -14.62 11.34 6.76
CA GLU A 3 -13.68 12.19 7.49
C GLU A 3 -12.18 11.90 7.23
N ARG A 4 -11.81 10.82 6.51
CA ARG A 4 -10.38 10.47 6.26
C ARG A 4 -10.08 10.24 4.77
N PRO A 5 -10.28 11.25 3.91
CA PRO A 5 -10.19 11.10 2.47
C PRO A 5 -8.80 10.69 1.98
N ILE A 6 -7.71 11.18 2.58
CA ILE A 6 -6.34 10.83 2.16
C ILE A 6 -6.07 9.36 2.44
N LEU A 7 -6.49 8.85 3.61
CA LEU A 7 -6.35 7.44 3.93
C LEU A 7 -7.12 6.55 2.95
N ILE A 8 -8.37 6.91 2.63
CA ILE A 8 -9.18 6.16 1.66
C ILE A 8 -8.52 6.14 0.30
N SER A 9 -8.10 7.30 -0.21
CA SER A 9 -7.45 7.40 -1.51
C SER A 9 -6.14 6.62 -1.55
N ALA A 10 -5.35 6.65 -0.48
CA ALA A 10 -4.12 5.87 -0.39
C ALA A 10 -4.40 4.37 -0.43
N ILE A 11 -5.38 3.88 0.36
CA ILE A 11 -5.80 2.47 0.36
C ILE A 11 -6.33 2.04 -1.02
N ALA A 12 -7.14 2.88 -1.67
CA ALA A 12 -7.64 2.58 -3.01
C ALA A 12 -6.49 2.44 -4.01
N LEU A 13 -5.51 3.36 -3.94
CA LEU A 13 -4.34 3.33 -4.81
C LEU A 13 -3.47 2.09 -4.57
N THR A 14 -3.29 1.64 -3.32
CA THR A 14 -2.53 0.40 -3.04
C THR A 14 -3.20 -0.83 -3.64
N ILE A 15 -4.53 -0.91 -3.64
CA ILE A 15 -5.25 -2.00 -4.31
C ILE A 15 -5.00 -1.96 -5.82
N VAL A 16 -5.14 -0.79 -6.45
CA VAL A 16 -4.92 -0.65 -7.90
C VAL A 16 -3.51 -1.06 -8.29
N VAL A 17 -2.48 -0.60 -7.55
CA VAL A 17 -1.10 -0.96 -7.84
C VAL A 17 -0.83 -2.45 -7.63
N GLU A 18 -1.40 -3.07 -6.59
CA GLU A 18 -1.24 -4.51 -6.36
C GLU A 18 -1.87 -5.34 -7.49
N LEU A 19 -3.03 -4.92 -8.01
CA LEU A 19 -3.65 -5.59 -9.18
C LEU A 19 -2.78 -5.44 -10.45
N ILE A 20 -2.20 -4.25 -10.67
CA ILE A 20 -1.26 -4.04 -11.78
C ILE A 20 -0.03 -4.95 -11.61
N LEU A 21 0.53 -5.04 -10.40
CA LEU A 21 1.66 -5.93 -10.09
C LEU A 21 1.33 -7.38 -10.38
N MET A 22 0.13 -7.85 -10.02
CA MET A 22 -0.31 -9.22 -10.32
C MET A 22 -0.31 -9.52 -11.81
N ILE A 23 -0.83 -8.61 -12.64
CA ILE A 23 -0.84 -8.75 -14.10
C ILE A 23 0.59 -8.79 -14.64
N LEU A 24 1.45 -7.87 -14.20
CA LEU A 24 2.84 -7.79 -14.64
C LEU A 24 3.65 -9.03 -14.25
N VAL A 25 3.46 -9.52 -13.03
CA VAL A 25 4.14 -10.73 -12.52
C VAL A 25 3.69 -11.97 -13.26
N TYR A 26 2.38 -12.10 -13.51
CA TYR A 26 1.84 -13.20 -14.30
C TYR A 26 2.43 -13.20 -15.72
N ASN A 27 2.49 -12.04 -16.38
CA ASN A 27 3.05 -11.93 -17.71
C ASN A 27 4.57 -12.21 -17.77
N LYS A 28 5.33 -11.85 -16.73
CA LYS A 28 6.80 -12.00 -16.72
C LYS A 28 7.29 -13.36 -16.20
N VAL A 29 6.57 -13.97 -15.25
CA VAL A 29 7.05 -15.17 -14.52
C VAL A 29 5.98 -16.27 -14.41
N GLY A 30 4.73 -16.01 -14.81
CA GLY A 30 3.66 -17.00 -14.80
C GLY A 30 3.03 -17.24 -13.43
N VAL A 31 2.34 -18.38 -13.30
CA VAL A 31 1.47 -18.73 -12.17
C VAL A 31 2.23 -18.87 -10.84
N GLU A 32 3.47 -19.35 -10.88
CA GLU A 32 4.27 -19.63 -9.67
C GLU A 32 4.41 -18.41 -8.76
N ARG A 33 4.70 -17.24 -9.34
CA ARG A 33 4.78 -15.99 -8.58
C ARG A 33 3.43 -15.34 -8.34
N LEU A 34 2.41 -15.65 -9.14
CA LEU A 34 1.08 -15.11 -8.96
C LEU A 34 0.47 -15.52 -7.61
N LEU A 35 0.70 -16.76 -7.17
CA LEU A 35 0.23 -17.22 -5.85
C LEU A 35 0.80 -16.39 -4.69
N SER A 36 2.08 -16.04 -4.76
CA SER A 36 2.70 -15.16 -3.75
C SER A 36 2.06 -13.76 -3.74
N GLN A 37 1.68 -13.23 -4.92
CA GLN A 37 0.98 -11.95 -5.04
C GLN A 37 -0.47 -12.02 -4.53
N ILE A 38 -1.16 -13.14 -4.75
CA ILE A 38 -2.48 -13.38 -4.18
C ILE A 38 -2.40 -13.36 -2.65
N GLY A 39 -1.40 -14.03 -2.07
CA GLY A 39 -1.17 -14.01 -0.62
C GLY A 39 -0.93 -12.60 -0.07
N ARG A 40 -0.11 -11.80 -0.78
CA ARG A 40 0.13 -10.38 -0.47
C ARG A 40 -1.15 -9.55 -0.51
N LEU A 41 -1.97 -9.72 -1.55
CA LEU A 41 -3.26 -9.04 -1.68
C LEU A 41 -4.21 -9.45 -0.54
N ILE A 42 -4.33 -10.73 -0.23
CA ILE A 42 -5.17 -11.22 0.87
C ILE A 42 -4.76 -10.59 2.21
N PHE A 43 -3.46 -10.58 2.52
CA PHE A 43 -2.94 -9.95 3.74
C PHE A 43 -3.29 -8.46 3.80
N GLN A 44 -3.08 -7.73 2.70
CA GLN A 44 -3.48 -6.33 2.59
C GLN A 44 -4.99 -6.14 2.80
N MET A 45 -5.82 -7.00 2.21
CA MET A 45 -7.28 -6.93 2.35
C MET A 45 -7.74 -7.18 3.80
N ILE A 46 -7.11 -8.09 4.52
CA ILE A 46 -7.38 -8.33 5.95
C ILE A 46 -7.07 -7.08 6.77
N LEU A 47 -5.90 -6.45 6.55
CA LEU A 47 -5.53 -5.23 7.25
C LEU A 47 -6.47 -4.07 6.91
N ILE A 48 -6.81 -3.90 5.63
CA ILE A 48 -7.78 -2.89 5.20
C ILE A 48 -9.11 -3.12 5.89
N PHE A 49 -9.67 -4.32 5.83
CA PHE A 49 -10.92 -4.65 6.51
C PHE A 49 -10.87 -4.29 8.01
N TRP A 50 -9.79 -4.66 8.68
CA TRP A 50 -9.62 -4.35 10.10
C TRP A 50 -9.58 -2.84 10.37
N ILE A 51 -8.85 -2.07 9.57
CA ILE A 51 -8.79 -0.60 9.64
C ILE A 51 -10.19 0.00 9.42
N LEU A 52 -10.93 -0.48 8.42
CA LEU A 52 -12.25 0.04 8.04
C LEU A 52 -13.31 -0.25 9.12
N SER A 53 -13.31 -1.46 9.67
CA SER A 53 -14.33 -1.90 10.64
C SER A 53 -14.12 -1.35 12.04
N SER A 54 -12.87 -1.13 12.46
CA SER A 54 -12.55 -0.80 13.86
C SER A 54 -11.80 0.52 14.04
N LYS A 55 -11.45 1.23 12.95
CA LYS A 55 -10.57 2.42 12.99
C LYS A 55 -9.23 2.12 13.72
N SER A 56 -8.72 0.89 13.61
CA SER A 56 -7.55 0.42 14.36
C SER A 56 -6.26 1.12 13.95
N ASN A 57 -5.64 1.82 14.90
CA ASN A 57 -4.30 2.40 14.73
C ASN A 57 -3.21 1.33 14.58
N ILE A 58 -3.38 0.17 15.22
CA ILE A 58 -2.47 -0.97 15.05
C ILE A 58 -2.56 -1.48 13.61
N GLY A 59 -3.76 -1.63 13.06
CA GLY A 59 -3.96 -2.02 11.67
C GLY A 59 -3.30 -1.04 10.70
N LEU A 60 -3.43 0.27 10.95
CA LEU A 60 -2.76 1.32 10.17
C LEU A 60 -1.24 1.21 10.23
N PHE A 61 -0.68 1.04 11.43
CA PHE A 61 0.75 0.87 11.64
C PHE A 61 1.28 -0.37 10.90
N LEU A 62 0.57 -1.49 10.99
CA LEU A 62 0.94 -2.74 10.29
C LEU A 62 0.87 -2.57 8.78
N LEU A 63 -0.17 -1.91 8.24
CA LEU A 63 -0.31 -1.67 6.82
C LEU A 63 0.80 -0.75 6.29
N ALA A 64 1.08 0.36 6.99
CA ALA A 64 2.18 1.26 6.65
C ALA A 64 3.53 0.53 6.68
N SER A 65 3.80 -0.22 7.75
CA SER A 65 5.02 -1.01 7.90
C SER A 65 5.16 -2.06 6.81
N TYR A 66 4.06 -2.73 6.45
CA TYR A 66 4.04 -3.71 5.36
C TYR A 66 4.47 -3.09 4.03
N HIS A 67 3.96 -1.90 3.67
CA HIS A 67 4.36 -1.21 2.45
C HIS A 67 5.82 -0.75 2.50
N ILE A 68 6.30 -0.21 3.63
CA ILE A 68 7.70 0.20 3.80
C ILE A 68 8.63 -1.01 3.65
N VAL A 69 8.36 -2.09 4.37
CA VAL A 69 9.14 -3.33 4.34
C VAL A 69 9.13 -3.93 2.94
N SER A 70 7.98 -3.97 2.26
CA SER A 70 7.89 -4.44 0.86
C SER A 70 8.77 -3.60 -0.08
N GLY A 71 8.79 -2.28 0.09
CA GLY A 71 9.69 -1.39 -0.66
C GLY A 71 11.16 -1.70 -0.42
N LEU A 72 11.55 -1.86 0.85
CA LEU A 72 12.93 -2.21 1.23
C LEU A 72 13.37 -3.56 0.65
N PHE A 73 12.54 -4.60 0.73
CA PHE A 73 12.83 -5.89 0.10
C PHE A 73 12.89 -5.78 -1.43
N GLY A 74 12.08 -4.91 -2.03
CA GLY A 74 12.12 -4.61 -3.46
C GLY A 74 13.49 -4.10 -3.93
N MET A 75 14.21 -3.35 -3.09
CA MET A 75 15.56 -2.86 -3.41
C MET A 75 16.58 -3.98 -3.63
N TYR A 76 16.40 -5.12 -2.98
CA TYR A 76 17.27 -6.30 -3.16
C TYR A 76 16.84 -7.20 -4.32
N SER A 77 15.74 -6.87 -5.01
CA SER A 77 15.25 -7.67 -6.14
C SER A 77 16.05 -7.41 -7.41
N LYS A 78 16.14 -8.41 -8.29
CA LYS A 78 16.77 -8.27 -9.63
C LYS A 78 16.10 -7.19 -10.50
N SER A 79 14.83 -6.88 -10.24
CA SER A 79 14.07 -5.84 -10.94
C SER A 79 14.35 -4.41 -10.42
N SER A 80 15.15 -4.24 -9.37
CA SER A 80 15.51 -2.92 -8.82
C SER A 80 16.31 -2.04 -9.80
N ALA A 81 16.94 -2.63 -10.81
CA ALA A 81 17.65 -1.89 -11.86
C ALA A 81 16.71 -1.40 -12.99
N GLU A 82 15.50 -1.95 -13.10
CA GLU A 82 14.52 -1.53 -14.10
C GLU A 82 13.75 -0.30 -13.60
N LEU A 83 13.52 0.68 -14.48
CA LEU A 83 12.78 1.92 -14.13
C LEU A 83 11.44 1.64 -13.46
N LEU A 84 10.66 0.71 -14.02
CA LEU A 84 9.35 0.33 -13.47
C LEU A 84 9.50 -0.28 -12.07
N GLY A 85 10.53 -1.09 -11.84
CA GLY A 85 10.84 -1.65 -10.53
C GLY A 85 11.18 -0.57 -9.51
N GLN A 86 11.97 0.43 -9.89
CA GLN A 86 12.31 1.58 -9.04
C GLN A 86 11.07 2.42 -8.69
N ILE A 87 10.19 2.67 -9.66
CA ILE A 87 8.92 3.38 -9.44
C ILE A 87 8.05 2.62 -8.43
N LEU A 88 7.95 1.28 -8.57
CA LEU A 88 7.15 0.45 -7.66
C LEU A 88 7.74 0.39 -6.25
N ILE A 89 9.07 0.33 -6.12
CA ILE A 89 9.77 0.45 -4.83
C ILE A 89 9.46 1.81 -4.19
N GLY A 90 9.64 2.89 -4.94
CA GLY A 90 9.35 4.25 -4.50
C GLY A 90 7.89 4.41 -4.07
N PHE A 91 6.95 3.86 -4.84
CA PHE A 91 5.54 3.82 -4.50
C PHE A 91 5.31 3.16 -3.14
N HIS A 92 5.84 1.97 -2.90
CA HIS A 92 5.67 1.24 -1.65
C HIS A 92 6.22 2.02 -0.44
N LEU A 93 7.38 2.67 -0.59
CA LEU A 93 7.95 3.50 0.47
C LEU A 93 7.09 4.74 0.75
N ILE A 94 6.74 5.49 -0.32
CA ILE A 94 5.98 6.74 -0.21
C ILE A 94 4.58 6.46 0.35
N ILE A 95 3.88 5.44 -0.15
CA ILE A 95 2.51 5.16 0.27
C ILE A 95 2.44 4.69 1.72
N GLY A 96 3.45 3.96 2.21
CA GLY A 96 3.56 3.60 3.61
C GLY A 96 3.66 4.83 4.52
N VAL A 97 4.48 5.81 4.13
CA VAL A 97 4.59 7.11 4.83
C VAL A 97 3.27 7.88 4.78
N VAL A 98 2.62 7.95 3.61
CA VAL A 98 1.33 8.64 3.44
C VAL A 98 0.24 8.03 4.31
N ILE A 99 0.15 6.68 4.37
CA ILE A 99 -0.83 5.99 5.22
C ILE A 99 -0.58 6.31 6.69
N TYR A 100 0.69 6.28 7.14
CA TYR A 100 1.03 6.56 8.53
C TYR A 100 0.72 8.01 8.93
N PHE A 101 1.08 8.97 8.07
CA PHE A 101 0.90 10.40 8.34
C PHE A 101 -0.41 11.00 7.82
N HIS A 102 -1.38 10.19 7.38
CA HIS A 102 -2.61 10.69 6.73
C HIS A 102 -3.33 11.77 7.54
N ASP A 103 -3.47 11.60 8.86
CA ASP A 103 -4.19 12.55 9.72
C ASP A 103 -3.46 13.90 9.83
N TRP A 104 -2.12 13.86 9.90
CA TRP A 104 -1.31 15.08 9.88
C TRP A 104 -1.41 15.80 8.53
N ILE A 105 -1.39 15.05 7.42
CA ILE A 105 -1.54 15.61 6.07
C ILE A 105 -2.90 16.28 5.95
N GLU A 106 -3.98 15.58 6.30
CA GLU A 106 -5.37 16.08 6.25
C GLU A 106 -5.57 17.35 7.08
N ASN A 107 -4.97 17.39 8.27
CA ASN A 107 -4.98 18.57 9.12
C ASN A 107 -4.20 19.73 8.48
N LYS A 108 -3.01 19.45 7.93
CA LYS A 108 -2.14 20.47 7.34
C LYS A 108 -2.75 21.14 6.10
N ILE A 109 -3.53 20.40 5.33
CA ILE A 109 -4.20 20.90 4.11
C ILE A 109 -5.64 21.37 4.36
N GLY A 110 -6.10 21.37 5.62
CA GLY A 110 -7.40 21.92 6.00
C GLY A 110 -8.61 21.10 5.54
N ILE A 111 -8.43 19.80 5.26
CA ILE A 111 -9.52 18.91 4.82
C ILE A 111 -10.21 18.23 6.01
N LYS A 112 -9.55 18.18 7.17
CA LYS A 112 -10.15 17.63 8.39
C LYS A 112 -11.30 18.53 8.85
N ASN A 113 -12.54 18.10 8.59
CA ASN A 113 -13.73 18.72 9.18
C ASN A 113 -13.66 18.53 10.69
N VAL A 114 -13.29 19.59 11.41
CA VAL A 114 -13.38 19.66 12.86
C VAL A 114 -14.88 19.73 13.19
N GLY A 115 -15.45 18.59 13.57
CA GLY A 115 -16.77 18.45 14.17
C GLY A 115 -16.63 17.94 15.58
#